data_AF-A0A7M4AA93-F1
#
_entry.id   AF-A0A7M4AA93-F1
#
_cell.length_a   1.000
_cell.length_b   1.000
_cell.length_c   1.000
_cell.angle_alpha   90.00
_cell.angle_beta   90.00
_cell.angle_gamma   90.00
#
_symmetry.space_group_name_H-M   'P 1'
#
loop_
_entity.id
_entity.type
_entity.pdbx_description
1 polymer ?
#
loop_
_entity_poly.entity_id
_entity_poly.type
_entity_poly.pdbx_seq_one_letter_code
_entity_poly.pdbx_strand_id
1 'polypeptide(L)'
;KGGFNLDADQGSWSNPGTNTKLQNGEVTHSNSNSRSWSVNWTSPANGSGTVTFYVAVNFANGNGGTSGDDWATNSWTLDQVTTSNGDTDGDGWS
;
A
#
# COMPACT_ATOMS: atom_id res chain seq x y z
N LYS A 1 17.30 8.17 10.80
CA LYS A 1 17.22 6.97 9.93
C LYS A 1 15.78 6.44 9.95
N GLY A 2 15.46 5.43 9.15
CA GLY A 2 14.12 4.87 9.15
C GLY A 2 13.80 4.13 7.87
N GLY A 3 12.58 3.64 7.80
CA GLY A 3 12.09 2.85 6.69
C GLY A 3 10.62 2.55 6.86
N PHE A 4 10.06 1.84 5.88
CA PHE A 4 8.70 1.36 5.93
C PHE A 4 8.62 -0.05 5.33
N ASN A 5 7.53 -0.74 5.65
CA ASN A 5 7.00 -1.86 4.90
C ASN A 5 5.55 -1.54 4.56
N LEU A 6 5.15 -1.74 3.30
CA LEU A 6 3.78 -1.58 2.83
C LEU A 6 3.36 -2.85 2.09
N ASP A 7 2.20 -3.35 2.48
CA ASP A 7 1.58 -4.54 1.92
C ASP A 7 0.11 -4.28 1.57
N ALA A 8 -0.42 -5.07 0.65
CA ALA A 8 -1.83 -5.15 0.33
C ALA A 8 -2.22 -6.60 0.14
N ASP A 9 -3.34 -7.02 0.74
CA ASP A 9 -3.85 -8.38 0.64
C ASP A 9 -4.22 -8.79 -0.80
N GLN A 10 -4.47 -7.81 -1.66
CA GLN A 10 -4.76 -8.00 -3.08
C GLN A 10 -4.18 -6.88 -3.96
N GLY A 11 -4.14 -7.15 -5.27
CA GLY A 11 -3.57 -6.25 -6.27
C GLY A 11 -2.07 -6.49 -6.48
N SER A 12 -1.40 -5.55 -7.13
CA SER A 12 0.03 -5.68 -7.42
C SER A 12 0.76 -4.35 -7.39
N TRP A 13 2.01 -4.39 -6.94
CA TRP A 13 2.89 -3.23 -6.85
C TRP A 13 3.80 -3.10 -8.07
N SER A 14 4.05 -1.86 -8.50
CA SER A 14 4.95 -1.57 -9.62
C SER A 14 5.57 -0.18 -9.48
N ASN A 15 6.56 0.13 -10.33
CA ASN A 15 7.19 1.46 -10.44
C ASN A 15 7.57 2.08 -9.09
N PRO A 16 8.44 1.41 -8.29
CA PRO A 16 8.90 1.99 -7.04
C PRO A 16 9.63 3.32 -7.31
N GLY A 17 9.34 4.34 -6.49
CA GLY A 17 10.06 5.61 -6.54
C GLY A 17 11.53 5.47 -6.14
N THR A 18 12.31 6.54 -6.30
CA THR A 18 13.78 6.55 -6.11
C THR A 18 14.27 5.97 -4.77
N ASN A 19 13.50 6.13 -3.69
CA ASN A 19 13.86 5.65 -2.34
C ASN A 19 13.09 4.39 -1.90
N THR A 20 12.44 3.73 -2.86
CA THR A 20 11.58 2.57 -2.67
C THR A 20 12.12 1.38 -3.46
N LYS A 21 11.80 0.16 -3.04
CA LYS A 21 12.02 -1.08 -3.80
C LYS A 21 10.90 -2.07 -3.52
N LEU A 22 10.68 -2.98 -4.45
CA LEU A 22 9.83 -4.15 -4.24
C LEU A 22 10.68 -5.29 -3.68
N GLN A 23 10.17 -5.97 -2.66
CA GLN A 23 10.84 -7.10 -2.04
C GLN A 23 9.78 -8.11 -1.59
N ASN A 24 9.83 -9.33 -2.14
CA ASN A 24 8.94 -10.44 -1.77
C ASN A 24 7.43 -10.13 -1.88
N GLY A 25 7.03 -9.31 -2.85
CA GLY A 25 5.62 -8.93 -3.02
C GLY A 25 5.19 -7.71 -2.20
N GLU A 26 6.06 -7.19 -1.34
CA GLU A 26 5.83 -5.99 -0.54
C GLU A 26 6.68 -4.81 -1.03
N VAL A 27 6.39 -3.63 -0.50
CA VAL A 27 7.10 -2.39 -0.80
C VAL A 27 7.90 -1.94 0.41
N THR A 28 9.20 -1.71 0.23
CA THR A 28 10.07 -1.24 1.32
C THR A 28 11.06 -0.16 0.85
N HIS A 29 11.76 0.46 1.79
CA HIS A 29 12.76 1.48 1.52
C HIS A 29 14.04 0.90 0.87
N SER A 30 14.61 1.63 -0.08
CA SER A 30 15.96 1.38 -0.63
C SER A 30 17.03 2.29 0.02
N ASN A 31 16.60 3.35 0.70
CA ASN A 31 17.46 4.34 1.34
C ASN A 31 16.95 4.68 2.75
N SER A 32 17.76 4.39 3.77
CA SER A 32 17.41 4.61 5.19
C SER A 32 17.42 6.08 5.61
N ASN A 33 17.71 7.02 4.71
CA ASN A 33 17.62 8.47 4.94
C ASN A 33 16.29 9.09 4.46
N SER A 34 15.48 8.40 3.64
CA SER A 34 14.21 8.95 3.13
C SER A 34 13.04 8.76 4.09
N ARG A 35 12.09 9.72 4.10
CA ARG A 35 10.83 9.76 4.90
C ARG A 35 9.60 9.92 4.01
N SER A 36 9.83 9.95 2.71
CA SER A 36 8.80 9.98 1.68
C SER A 36 9.12 8.90 0.67
N TRP A 37 8.09 8.15 0.30
CA TRP A 37 8.17 7.00 -0.57
C TRP A 37 6.94 6.99 -1.46
N SER A 38 7.12 6.52 -2.69
CA SER A 38 6.04 6.32 -3.65
C SER A 38 6.18 4.97 -4.33
N VAL A 39 5.05 4.44 -4.77
CA VAL A 39 4.90 3.20 -5.53
C VAL A 39 3.57 3.27 -6.26
N ASN A 40 3.43 2.56 -7.37
CA ASN A 40 2.14 2.37 -8.03
C ASN A 40 1.49 1.08 -7.54
N TRP A 41 0.18 1.14 -7.32
CA TRP A 41 -0.65 -0.03 -7.05
C TRP A 41 -1.66 -0.20 -8.19
N THR A 42 -1.79 -1.45 -8.66
CA THR A 42 -2.82 -1.85 -9.62
C THR A 42 -3.84 -2.71 -8.89
N SER A 43 -5.12 -2.36 -9.01
CA SER A 43 -6.22 -3.08 -8.36
C SER A 43 -6.34 -4.53 -8.84
N PRO A 44 -6.85 -5.45 -8.01
CA PRO A 44 -7.20 -6.80 -8.44
C PRO A 44 -8.37 -6.78 -9.43
N ALA A 45 -8.74 -7.97 -9.94
CA ALA A 45 -9.85 -8.11 -10.87
C ALA A 45 -11.19 -7.68 -10.26
N ASN A 46 -12.14 -7.24 -11.09
CA ASN A 46 -13.51 -6.97 -10.65
C ASN A 46 -14.12 -8.24 -10.04
N GLY A 47 -14.67 -8.11 -8.83
CA GLY A 47 -15.30 -9.17 -8.04
C GLY A 47 -14.42 -9.67 -6.89
N SER A 48 -13.20 -9.12 -6.73
CA SER A 48 -12.25 -9.56 -5.68
C SER A 48 -12.59 -9.05 -4.27
N GLY A 49 -13.54 -8.11 -4.17
CA GLY A 49 -13.99 -7.53 -2.90
C GLY A 49 -13.11 -6.35 -2.42
N THR A 50 -13.22 -6.05 -1.13
CA THR A 50 -12.46 -5.00 -0.44
C THR A 50 -10.98 -5.39 -0.33
N VAL A 51 -10.09 -4.41 -0.58
CA VAL A 51 -8.64 -4.54 -0.40
C VAL A 51 -8.24 -3.88 0.91
N THR A 52 -7.36 -4.53 1.68
CA THR A 52 -6.76 -3.94 2.89
C THR A 52 -5.28 -3.67 2.67
N PHE A 53 -4.88 -2.44 2.92
CA PHE A 53 -3.50 -1.98 2.92
C PHE A 53 -2.97 -1.95 4.34
N TYR A 54 -1.74 -2.40 4.54
CA TYR A 54 -1.03 -2.37 5.83
C TYR A 54 0.30 -1.65 5.67
N VAL A 55 0.59 -0.72 6.58
CA VAL A 55 1.89 -0.05 6.62
C VAL A 55 2.49 -0.16 8.01
N ALA A 56 3.78 -0.46 8.06
CA ALA A 56 4.62 -0.33 9.25
C ALA A 56 5.75 0.66 8.93
N VAL A 57 6.04 1.57 9.85
CA VAL A 57 7.09 2.59 9.72
C VAL A 57 8.03 2.51 10.92
N ASN A 58 9.33 2.61 10.65
CA ASN A 58 10.36 2.66 11.69
C ASN A 58 11.03 4.05 11.67
N PHE A 59 11.04 4.71 12.84
CA PHE A 59 11.65 6.01 13.10
C PHE A 59 12.95 5.83 13.89
N ALA A 60 14.05 5.60 13.20
CA ALA A 60 15.35 5.41 13.85
C ALA A 60 16.08 6.75 14.04
N ASN A 61 16.71 7.00 15.19
CA ASN A 61 17.48 8.23 15.42
C ASN A 61 18.92 8.14 14.88
N GLY A 62 19.40 6.94 14.55
CA GLY A 62 20.70 6.72 13.90
C GLY A 62 21.90 6.60 14.85
N ASN A 63 21.67 6.40 16.16
CA ASN A 63 22.74 6.20 17.15
C ASN A 63 23.37 4.78 17.14
N GLY A 64 22.89 3.88 16.28
CA GLY A 64 23.40 2.51 16.15
C GLY A 64 22.85 1.52 17.19
N GLY A 65 22.02 1.98 18.12
CA GLY A 65 21.22 1.15 19.04
C GLY A 65 19.73 1.38 18.83
N THR A 66 18.90 0.85 19.73
CA THR A 66 17.43 1.00 19.69
C THR A 66 16.92 2.10 20.63
N SER A 67 17.77 2.65 21.48
CA SER A 67 17.39 3.70 22.44
C SER A 67 16.98 4.96 21.70
N GLY A 68 15.74 5.42 21.91
CA GLY A 68 15.18 6.60 21.27
C GLY A 68 14.74 6.39 19.82
N ASP A 69 14.66 5.14 19.37
CA ASP A 69 13.93 4.75 18.15
C ASP A 69 12.45 4.53 18.48
N ASP A 70 11.59 4.68 17.48
CA ASP A 70 10.14 4.44 17.61
C ASP A 70 9.60 3.77 16.33
N TRP A 71 8.36 3.28 16.37
CA TRP A 71 7.70 2.69 15.22
C TRP A 71 6.19 2.86 15.29
N ALA A 72 5.53 2.78 14.14
CA ALA A 72 4.08 2.87 14.05
C ALA A 72 3.53 1.95 12.95
N THR A 73 2.25 1.61 13.07
CA THR A 73 1.49 0.89 12.05
C THR A 73 0.21 1.61 11.72
N ASN A 74 -0.28 1.45 10.50
CA ASN A 74 -1.62 1.85 10.12
C ASN A 74 -2.19 0.85 9.11
N SER A 75 -3.52 0.83 8.98
CA SER A 75 -4.22 0.06 7.98
C SER A 75 -5.34 0.87 7.36
N TRP A 76 -5.62 0.64 6.08
CA TRP A 76 -6.70 1.30 5.36
C TRP A 76 -7.38 0.30 4.42
N THR A 77 -8.70 0.38 4.31
CA THR A 77 -9.50 -0.46 3.43
C THR A 77 -10.03 0.34 2.25
N LEU A 78 -9.94 -0.26 1.05
CA LEU A 78 -10.53 0.24 -0.17
C LEU A 78 -11.63 -0.72 -0.62
N ASP A 79 -12.88 -0.28 -0.49
CA ASP A 79 -14.01 -1.08 -0.95
C ASP A 79 -14.04 -1.20 -2.46
N GLN A 80 -14.44 -2.38 -2.93
CA GLN A 80 -14.73 -2.57 -4.33
C GLN A 80 -15.86 -1.62 -4.76
N VAL A 81 -15.60 -0.87 -5.84
CA VAL A 81 -16.67 -0.16 -6.54
C VAL A 81 -17.55 -1.19 -7.23
N THR A 82 -18.76 -1.37 -6.73
CA THR A 82 -19.81 -2.10 -7.44
C THR A 82 -20.45 -1.14 -8.43
N THR A 83 -20.14 -1.27 -9.72
CA THR A 83 -20.95 -0.63 -10.76
C THR A 83 -22.25 -1.40 -10.85
N SER A 84 -23.31 -0.92 -10.17
CA SER A 84 -24.65 -1.28 -10.57
C SER A 84 -24.83 -0.73 -11.98
N ASN A 85 -24.86 -1.60 -13.00
CA ASN A 85 -25.56 -1.24 -14.22
C ASN A 85 -26.97 -0.90 -13.74
N GLY A 86 -27.36 0.38 -13.79
CA GLY A 86 -28.63 0.88 -13.26
C GLY A 86 -29.85 0.42 -14.05
N ASP A 87 -29.77 -0.75 -14.66
CA ASP A 87 -30.86 -1.42 -15.35
C ASP A 87 -31.60 -2.29 -14.32
N THR A 88 -32.53 -1.68 -13.58
CA THR A 88 -33.36 -2.37 -12.58
C THR A 88 -34.61 -3.00 -13.17
N ASP A 89 -34.95 -2.71 -14.43
CA ASP A 89 -36.18 -3.15 -15.10
C ASP A 89 -35.95 -4.00 -16.36
N GLY A 90 -34.72 -4.08 -16.87
CA GLY A 90 -34.26 -5.11 -17.81
C GLY A 90 -34.58 -4.84 -19.28
N ASP A 91 -34.70 -3.58 -19.72
CA ASP A 91 -35.09 -3.23 -21.10
C ASP A 91 -33.93 -2.74 -22.01
N GLY A 92 -32.74 -2.55 -21.44
CA GLY A 92 -31.49 -2.49 -22.19
C GLY A 92 -31.10 -1.15 -22.83
N TRP A 93 -31.63 0.01 -22.41
CA TRP A 93 -31.07 1.32 -22.79
C TRP A 93 -31.13 2.35 -21.65
N SER A 94 -30.07 3.18 -21.54
CA SER A 94 -30.01 4.35 -20.65
C SER A 94 -30.66 5.58 -21.25
#